data_AF-A0A7S0R118-F1
#
_entry.id   AF-A0A7S0R118-F1
#
_cell.length_a   1.000
_cell.length_b   1.000
_cell.length_c   1.000
_cell.angle_alpha   90.00
_cell.angle_beta   90.00
_cell.angle_gamma   90.00
#
_symmetry.space_group_name_H-M   'P 1'
#
loop_
_entity.id
_entity.type
_entity.pdbx_description
1 polymer ?
#
loop_
_entity_poly.entity_id
_entity_poly.type
_entity_poly.pdbx_seq_one_letter_code
_entity_poly.pdbx_strand_id
1 'polypeptide(L)'
;TGDDVPRCLRANGKVFNRRMEKVEAERMAGEVWDAKGASARTVAQPLADFLASYLQRRHSPKVATEVAYNLVLTLWQHAYDPDCALFIRVLQGEVHEHVAAE
;
A
#
# COMPACT_ATOMS: atom_id res chain seq x y z
N THR A 1 -9.33 14.06 7.53
CA THR A 1 -9.38 12.86 8.39
C THR A 1 -10.80 12.33 8.35
N GLY A 2 -11.13 11.55 7.32
CA GLY A 2 -12.37 10.78 7.26
C GLY A 2 -12.06 9.33 7.65
N ASP A 3 -13.00 8.65 8.29
CA ASP A 3 -12.82 7.25 8.68
C ASP A 3 -12.62 6.31 7.48
N ASP A 4 -13.00 6.74 6.28
CA ASP A 4 -12.79 6.04 5.01
C ASP A 4 -11.36 6.09 4.46
N VAL A 5 -10.46 6.88 5.07
CA VAL A 5 -9.06 6.95 4.61
C VAL A 5 -8.24 5.81 5.25
N PRO A 6 -7.54 4.97 4.46
CA PRO A 6 -6.64 3.94 4.99
C PRO A 6 -5.68 4.50 6.03
N ARG A 7 -5.47 3.77 7.14
CA ARG A 7 -4.65 4.23 8.28
C ARG A 7 -3.25 4.66 7.87
N CYS A 8 -2.65 3.98 6.89
CA CYS A 8 -1.33 4.32 6.34
C CYS A 8 -1.27 5.71 5.68
N LEU A 9 -2.40 6.21 5.19
CA LEU A 9 -2.53 7.51 4.52
C LEU A 9 -3.05 8.61 5.45
N ARG A 10 -3.29 8.34 6.74
CA ARG A 10 -3.70 9.38 7.69
C ARG A 10 -2.47 10.19 8.13
N ALA A 11 -2.19 11.32 7.48
CA ALA A 11 -1.13 12.25 7.86
C ALA A 11 -1.65 13.45 8.65
N ASN A 12 -1.00 13.77 9.77
CA ASN A 12 -1.17 15.06 10.46
C ASN A 12 -0.08 16.03 9.98
N GLY A 13 -0.29 16.65 8.82
CA GLY A 13 0.60 17.69 8.27
C GLY A 13 1.04 17.46 6.83
N LYS A 14 2.06 18.21 6.38
CA LYS A 14 2.61 18.10 5.03
C LYS A 14 3.40 16.80 4.88
N VAL A 15 3.08 16.05 3.83
CA VAL A 15 3.79 14.84 3.43
C VAL A 15 4.83 15.21 2.38
N PHE A 16 6.08 14.78 2.56
CA PHE A 16 7.13 15.02 1.58
C PHE A 16 7.04 14.02 0.43
N ASN A 17 6.96 14.53 -0.79
CA ASN A 17 7.12 13.71 -1.99
C ASN A 17 8.62 13.40 -2.16
N ARG A 18 8.96 12.12 -2.03
CA ARG A 18 10.34 11.61 -2.14
C ARG A 18 10.72 11.21 -3.56
N ARG A 19 9.82 11.42 -4.54
CA ARG A 19 10.00 11.04 -5.94
C ARG A 19 10.35 9.57 -6.10
N MET A 20 9.57 8.71 -5.46
CA MET A 20 9.70 7.26 -5.59
C MET A 20 9.54 6.85 -7.06
N GLU A 21 10.52 6.12 -7.59
CA GLU A 21 10.50 5.66 -8.98
C GLU A 21 9.54 4.47 -9.15
N LYS A 22 9.05 4.25 -10.38
CA LYS A 22 8.14 3.12 -10.70
C LYS A 22 8.71 1.78 -10.23
N VAL A 23 9.97 1.51 -10.57
CA VAL A 23 10.65 0.24 -10.25
C VAL A 23 10.72 0.02 -8.73
N GLU A 24 10.94 1.08 -7.96
CA GLU A 24 10.94 1.01 -6.50
C GLU A 24 9.54 0.74 -5.95
N ALA A 25 8.52 1.43 -6.49
CA ALA A 25 7.12 1.25 -6.09
C ALA A 25 6.61 -0.18 -6.38
N GLU A 26 6.90 -0.72 -7.57
CA GLU A 26 6.54 -2.08 -7.98
C GLU A 26 7.21 -3.13 -7.10
N ARG A 27 8.52 -2.97 -6.86
CA ARG A 27 9.25 -3.84 -5.95
C ARG A 27 8.61 -3.83 -4.56
N MET A 28 8.30 -2.65 -4.03
CA MET A 28 7.67 -2.53 -2.71
C MET A 28 6.28 -3.17 -2.69
N ALA A 29 5.47 -2.99 -3.74
CA ALA A 29 4.17 -3.63 -3.87
C ALA A 29 4.30 -5.16 -3.86
N GLY A 30 5.28 -5.72 -4.59
CA GLY A 30 5.60 -7.15 -4.58
C GLY A 30 6.01 -7.65 -3.19
N GLU A 31 6.92 -6.94 -2.51
CA GLU A 31 7.34 -7.32 -1.14
C GLU A 31 6.15 -7.30 -0.15
N VAL A 32 5.23 -6.34 -0.32
CA VAL A 32 4.01 -6.27 0.50
C VAL A 32 3.09 -7.45 0.21
N TRP A 33 2.93 -7.85 -1.06
CA TRP A 33 2.15 -9.02 -1.43
C TRP A 33 2.72 -10.32 -0.87
N ASP A 34 4.03 -10.54 -1.02
CA ASP A 34 4.71 -11.72 -0.49
C ASP A 34 4.60 -11.79 1.04
N ALA A 35 4.87 -10.68 1.72
CA ALA A 35 4.77 -10.60 3.17
C ALA A 35 3.33 -10.81 3.64
N LYS A 36 2.34 -10.32 2.89
CA LYS A 36 0.92 -10.52 3.20
C LYS A 36 0.52 -11.97 2.97
N GLY A 37 0.92 -12.59 1.86
CA GLY A 37 0.64 -14.00 1.56
C GLY A 37 1.21 -14.94 2.64
N ALA A 38 2.41 -14.64 3.14
CA ALA A 38 2.99 -15.34 4.28
C ALA A 38 2.18 -15.11 5.58
N SER A 39 1.74 -13.87 5.84
CA SER A 39 0.96 -13.51 7.03
C SER A 39 -0.51 -13.97 6.97
N ALA A 40 -1.08 -14.15 5.79
CA ALA A 40 -2.48 -14.54 5.59
C ALA A 40 -2.76 -15.95 6.13
N ARG A 41 -1.71 -16.78 6.25
CA ARG A 41 -1.79 -18.10 6.91
C ARG A 41 -2.09 -18.02 8.41
N THR A 42 -1.86 -16.86 9.03
CA THR A 42 -2.03 -16.64 10.48
C THR A 42 -3.14 -15.65 10.79
N VAL A 43 -3.24 -14.55 10.03
CA VAL A 43 -4.24 -13.50 10.26
C VAL A 43 -4.72 -12.96 8.91
N ALA A 44 -6.01 -13.12 8.63
CA ALA A 44 -6.67 -12.44 7.53
C ALA A 44 -6.93 -10.98 7.92
N GLN A 45 -6.26 -10.04 7.24
CA GLN A 45 -6.47 -8.60 7.45
C GLN A 45 -6.50 -7.87 6.09
N PRO A 46 -7.23 -6.75 5.96
CA PRO A 46 -7.26 -5.95 4.73
C PRO A 46 -5.87 -5.45 4.32
N LEU A 47 -5.63 -5.25 3.01
CA LEU A 47 -4.33 -4.76 2.52
C LEU A 47 -3.95 -3.41 3.12
N ALA A 48 -4.93 -2.52 3.32
CA ALA A 48 -4.75 -1.22 3.97
C ALA A 48 -4.15 -1.34 5.39
N ASP A 49 -4.68 -2.23 6.21
CA ASP A 49 -4.24 -2.45 7.59
C ASP A 49 -2.89 -3.18 7.63
N PHE A 50 -2.69 -4.13 6.72
CA PHE A 50 -1.42 -4.82 6.57
C PHE A 50 -0.31 -3.85 6.17
N LEU A 51 -0.54 -3.02 5.14
CA LEU A 51 0.43 -2.04 4.66
C LEU A 51 0.80 -1.05 5.76
N ALA A 52 -0.18 -0.56 6.53
CA ALA A 52 0.08 0.31 7.67
C ALA A 52 1.01 -0.36 8.69
N SER A 53 0.69 -1.60 9.08
CA SER A 53 1.49 -2.38 10.04
C SER A 53 2.89 -2.70 9.49
N TYR A 54 2.98 -3.03 8.21
CA TYR A 54 4.22 -3.37 7.52
C TYR A 54 5.19 -2.19 7.49
N LEU A 55 4.70 -1.01 7.09
CA LEU A 55 5.52 0.20 7.03
C LEU A 55 5.92 0.70 8.43
N GLN A 56 5.02 0.61 9.42
CA GLN A 56 5.32 1.01 10.80
C GLN A 56 6.36 0.11 11.49
N ARG A 57 6.52 -1.15 11.06
CA ARG A 57 7.59 -2.03 11.57
C ARG A 57 8.98 -1.65 11.04
N ARG A 58 9.05 -0.98 9.88
CA ARG A 58 10.31 -0.64 9.20
C ARG A 58 10.72 0.82 9.38
N HIS A 59 9.75 1.68 9.63
CA HIS A 59 9.95 3.13 9.64
C HIS A 59 9.25 3.77 10.83
N SER A 60 9.74 4.96 11.23
CA SER A 60 9.00 5.78 12.19
C SER A 60 7.61 6.15 11.62
N PRO A 61 6.59 6.40 12.46
CA PRO A 61 5.23 6.64 11.99
C PRO A 61 5.12 7.71 10.90
N LYS A 62 5.88 8.82 11.03
CA LYS A 62 5.93 9.88 10.03
C LYS A 62 6.49 9.38 8.69
N VAL A 63 7.60 8.65 8.72
CA VAL A 63 8.26 8.14 7.50
C VAL A 63 7.40 7.04 6.87
N ALA A 64 6.74 6.19 7.67
CA ALA A 64 5.80 5.19 7.17
C ALA A 64 4.65 5.84 6.37
N THR A 65 4.07 6.92 6.88
CA THR A 65 3.05 7.68 6.16
C THR A 65 3.60 8.31 4.88
N GLU A 66 4.79 8.92 4.92
CA GLU A 66 5.43 9.45 3.72
C GLU A 66 5.65 8.37 2.65
N VAL A 67 6.18 7.21 3.04
CA VAL A 67 6.40 6.09 2.13
C VAL A 67 5.07 5.59 1.55
N ALA A 68 4.04 5.42 2.37
CA ALA A 68 2.72 5.00 1.91
C ALA A 68 2.15 5.96 0.85
N TYR A 69 2.24 7.27 1.09
CA TYR A 69 1.77 8.27 0.15
C TYR A 69 2.54 8.26 -1.16
N ASN A 70 3.87 8.15 -1.11
CA ASN A 70 4.69 8.09 -2.32
C ASN A 70 4.43 6.81 -3.11
N LEU A 71 4.30 5.66 -2.44
CA LEU A 71 3.93 4.39 -3.07
C LEU A 71 2.59 4.51 -3.81
N VAL A 72 1.55 4.95 -3.11
CA VAL A 72 0.20 5.07 -3.71
C VAL A 72 0.21 6.08 -4.86
N LEU A 73 0.89 7.22 -4.70
CA LEU A 73 0.99 8.24 -5.75
C LEU A 73 1.68 7.68 -7.01
N THR A 74 2.83 7.02 -6.84
CA THR A 74 3.60 6.46 -7.97
C THR A 74 2.82 5.33 -8.66
N LEU A 75 2.20 4.42 -7.90
CA LEU A 75 1.36 3.37 -8.49
C LEU A 75 0.16 3.98 -9.24
N TRP A 76 -0.45 5.06 -8.72
CA TRP A 76 -1.58 5.71 -9.35
C TRP A 76 -1.20 6.40 -10.66
N GLN A 77 -0.02 7.04 -10.72
CA GLN A 77 0.55 7.58 -11.96
C GLN A 77 0.81 6.50 -13.00
N HIS A 78 1.03 5.26 -12.58
CA HIS A 78 1.26 4.11 -13.43
C HIS A 78 0.07 3.14 -13.49
N ALA A 79 -1.16 3.59 -13.18
CA ALA A 79 -2.35 2.74 -13.21
C ALA A 79 -2.76 2.23 -14.62
N TYR A 80 -2.04 2.62 -15.67
CA TYR A 80 -2.13 1.95 -16.98
C TYR A 80 -1.55 0.51 -16.94
N ASP A 81 -0.69 0.23 -15.96
CA ASP A 81 -0.16 -1.09 -15.65
C ASP A 81 -1.17 -1.86 -14.78
N PRO A 82 -1.61 -3.06 -15.20
CA PRO A 82 -2.68 -3.78 -14.52
C PRO A 82 -2.31 -4.16 -13.07
N ASP A 83 -1.04 -4.43 -12.78
CA ASP A 83 -0.59 -4.79 -11.44
C ASP A 83 -0.65 -3.59 -10.49
N CYS A 84 -0.25 -2.41 -10.99
CA CYS A 84 -0.36 -1.15 -10.25
C CYS A 84 -1.83 -0.81 -9.98
N ALA A 85 -2.70 -0.94 -10.98
CA ALA A 85 -4.13 -0.69 -10.83
C ALA A 85 -4.80 -1.66 -9.83
N LEU A 86 -4.47 -2.94 -9.90
CA LEU A 86 -4.99 -3.96 -8.99
C LEU A 86 -4.60 -3.66 -7.55
N PHE A 87 -3.33 -3.33 -7.29
CA PHE A 87 -2.86 -3.00 -5.94
C PHE A 87 -3.67 -1.84 -5.33
N ILE A 88 -3.91 -0.78 -6.11
CA ILE A 88 -4.66 0.40 -5.65
C ILE A 88 -6.11 0.03 -5.33
N ARG A 89 -6.78 -0.72 -6.23
CA ARG A 89 -8.18 -1.10 -6.05
C ARG A 89 -8.38 -2.00 -4.84
N VAL A 90 -7.45 -2.93 -4.59
CA VAL A 90 -7.46 -3.73 -3.35
C VAL A 90 -7.19 -2.85 -2.13
N LEU A 91 -6.23 -1.93 -2.21
CA LEU A 91 -5.88 -1.04 -1.10
C LEU A 91 -7.06 -0.14 -0.68
N GLN A 92 -7.87 0.30 -1.64
CA GLN A 92 -9.08 1.08 -1.43
C GLN A 92 -10.28 0.24 -0.99
N GLY A 93 -10.15 -1.10 -0.99
CA GLY A 93 -11.26 -2.01 -0.70
C GLY A 93 -12.31 -2.09 -1.81
N GLU A 94 -12.03 -1.56 -3.00
CA GLU A 94 -12.93 -1.59 -4.16
C GLU A 94 -13.00 -2.96 -4.82
N VAL A 95 -11.96 -3.78 -4.65
CA VAL A 95 -11.88 -5.14 -5.17
C VAL A 95 -11.57 -6.08 -4.01
N HIS A 96 -12.40 -7.11 -3.85
CA HIS A 96 -12.09 -8.22 -2.94
C HIS A 96 -10.81 -8.90 -3.42
N GLU A 97 -9.92 -9.22 -2.48
CA GLU A 97 -8.55 -9.74 -2.71
C GLU A 97 -8.45 -11.08 -3.47
N HIS A 98 -9.56 -11.59 -3.98
CA HIS A 98 -9.75 -12.89 -4.58
C HIS A 98 -9.66 -12.88 -6.12
N VAL A 99 -8.78 -12.04 -6.69
CA VAL A 99 -8.52 -11.97 -8.16
C VAL A 99 -7.16 -12.56 -8.53
N ALA A 100 -6.64 -13.50 -7.72
CA ALA A 100 -5.46 -14.28 -8.04
C ALA A 100 -5.81 -15.78 -8.06
N ALA A 101 -6.61 -16.20 -9.04
CA ALA A 101 -6.63 -17.55 -9.60
C ALA A 101 -7.82 -17.70 -10.57
N GLU A 102 -7.58 -17.46 -11.85
CA GLU A 102 -8.05 -18.35 -12.94
C GLU A 102 -6.94 -18.48 -13.96
#